data_AF-A0A952U3N0-F1
#
_entry.id   AF-A0A952U3N0-F1
#
_cell.length_a   1.000
_cell.length_b   1.000
_cell.length_c   1.000
_cell.angle_alpha   90.00
_cell.angle_beta   90.00
_cell.angle_gamma   90.00
#
_symmetry.space_group_name_H-M   'P 1'
#
loop_
_entity.id
_entity.type
_entity.pdbx_description
1 polymer ?
#
loop_
_entity_poly.entity_id
_entity_poly.type
_entity_poly.pdbx_seq_one_letter_code
_entity_poly.pdbx_strand_id
1 'polypeptide(L)'
;MHNTYLYKGRKMFLESHTSQSTIQLASESLADGVFQRSAKPFLKWVGGKTQLIQQLDSNSPAELKSGSIKTYVEPFVGGGSFFFHVAQRYNVEKLIIADSNQDLILAYWTIRDRVLSLIQTLEDMQSKYLSLAEAQREDFYYATRKVFNETKLAFDFENSSDAWVERAAQLIFLNKTCFNGLFRVNAAGLFNVAFGKYVNPKICDPGNLQAVSQILARTQILLGDFSSVLSLVDSKSFVYLDPPYRPLSETSNFTGYSSNSFTDEDQTRLADFCQSATSDGAKLMISNSDPENVGSDDSYFQELYPGYTINRAYASRMVNCKADKRGKISELIITNYATDKDQSEPSPEVTQLTLTTSAATEVNFVALTDVKVASKNSKVEADKSSETKTPECASPDVAESAHVTSESESKPVSSSPSSPSKRSAPALGAFKLLTEYARKEQSFEIAELCEATGWKEQTARTYVSKKWKDYLESVDGAKSKLLKVKKAFLSHTEDSFLAEFSQALSVQNARPQSLDEAKSRARAALLTFAEFLAESQQTSEEARIRALADQL
;
A
#
# COMPACT_ATOMS: atom_id res chain seq x y z
N MET A 1 -2.96 -29.58 23.11
CA MET A 1 -3.28 -30.14 21.78
C MET A 1 -2.88 -29.12 20.74
N HIS A 2 -1.92 -29.42 19.86
CA HIS A 2 -1.69 -28.60 18.65
C HIS A 2 -2.72 -28.98 17.59
N ASN A 3 -3.04 -28.04 16.68
CA ASN A 3 -3.80 -28.35 15.48
C ASN A 3 -3.06 -27.77 14.27
N THR A 4 -2.14 -28.57 13.73
CA THR A 4 -1.31 -28.22 12.57
C THR A 4 -2.13 -28.34 11.29
N TYR A 5 -2.39 -27.23 10.60
CA TYR A 5 -3.03 -27.26 9.28
C TYR A 5 -2.04 -27.78 8.23
N LEU A 6 -2.04 -29.11 8.05
CA LEU A 6 -1.26 -29.80 7.02
C LEU A 6 -1.75 -29.40 5.63
N TYR A 7 -0.92 -28.62 4.92
CA TYR A 7 -1.05 -28.40 3.48
C TYR A 7 -0.96 -29.76 2.76
N LYS A 8 -2.08 -30.26 2.21
CA LYS A 8 -2.07 -31.48 1.39
C LYS A 8 -1.39 -31.17 0.04
N GLY A 9 -0.10 -31.43 -0.03
CA GLY A 9 0.71 -31.11 -1.21
C GLY A 9 0.27 -31.84 -2.47
N ARG A 10 0.31 -31.13 -3.61
CA ARG A 10 0.26 -31.77 -4.94
C ARG A 10 1.55 -32.57 -5.15
N LYS A 11 1.41 -33.89 -5.31
CA LYS A 11 2.41 -34.79 -5.89
C LYS A 11 1.74 -35.49 -7.08
N MET A 12 2.53 -35.85 -8.10
CA MET A 12 2.11 -36.04 -9.51
C MET A 12 1.88 -34.69 -10.24
N PHE A 13 2.33 -34.47 -11.48
CA PHE A 13 3.23 -35.27 -12.32
C PHE A 13 4.60 -34.57 -12.43
N LEU A 14 5.67 -35.36 -12.40
CA LEU A 14 7.04 -34.89 -12.67
C LEU A 14 7.76 -35.91 -13.54
N GLU A 15 7.14 -36.23 -14.68
CA GLU A 15 7.68 -37.08 -15.74
C GLU A 15 6.92 -36.81 -17.04
N SER A 16 7.50 -35.94 -17.88
CA SER A 16 7.14 -35.79 -19.29
C SER A 16 8.44 -35.60 -20.06
N HIS A 17 8.78 -36.55 -20.94
CA HIS A 17 10.08 -36.57 -21.61
C HIS A 17 10.21 -35.45 -22.67
N THR A 18 10.61 -34.26 -22.26
CA THR A 18 11.30 -33.32 -23.16
C THR A 18 12.69 -33.88 -23.46
N SER A 19 12.79 -34.60 -24.57
CA SER A 19 14.05 -35.14 -25.10
C SER A 19 15.14 -34.08 -25.13
N GLN A 20 16.37 -34.43 -24.77
CA GLN A 20 17.51 -33.49 -24.77
C GLN A 20 17.73 -32.84 -26.14
N SER A 21 17.41 -33.53 -27.23
CA SER A 21 17.39 -33.00 -28.59
C SER A 21 16.46 -31.77 -28.76
N THR A 22 15.31 -31.74 -28.09
CA THR A 22 14.38 -30.60 -28.15
C THR A 22 14.93 -29.36 -27.43
N ILE A 23 15.65 -29.57 -26.32
CA ILE A 23 16.33 -28.49 -25.59
C ILE A 23 17.51 -27.97 -26.42
N GLN A 24 18.27 -28.85 -27.07
CA GLN A 24 19.42 -28.47 -27.88
C GLN A 24 19.00 -27.71 -29.16
N LEU A 25 17.97 -28.19 -29.89
CA LEU A 25 17.41 -27.46 -31.04
C LEU A 25 16.84 -26.08 -30.63
N ALA A 26 16.24 -25.96 -29.46
CA ALA A 26 15.79 -24.66 -28.93
C ALA A 26 16.97 -23.73 -28.58
N SER A 27 18.14 -24.26 -28.21
CA SER A 27 19.35 -23.47 -27.97
C SER A 27 20.05 -23.01 -29.25
N GLU A 28 20.09 -23.87 -30.28
CA GLU A 28 20.68 -23.55 -31.59
C GLU A 28 19.79 -22.54 -32.36
N SER A 29 18.47 -22.63 -32.21
CA SER A 29 17.50 -21.68 -32.79
C SER A 29 17.58 -20.25 -32.21
N LEU A 30 18.37 -19.99 -31.16
CA LEU A 30 18.54 -18.65 -30.57
C LEU A 30 19.69 -17.84 -31.19
N ALA A 31 20.49 -18.42 -32.08
CA ALA A 31 21.61 -17.74 -32.71
C ALA A 31 21.17 -16.70 -33.77
N ASP A 32 20.19 -17.05 -34.62
CA ASP A 32 19.88 -16.33 -35.86
C ASP A 32 18.48 -15.68 -35.88
N GLY A 33 18.31 -14.62 -35.07
CA GLY A 33 17.56 -13.44 -35.52
C GLY A 33 16.12 -13.20 -35.03
N VAL A 34 15.90 -11.96 -34.58
CA VAL A 34 14.62 -11.22 -34.62
C VAL A 34 13.45 -11.76 -33.78
N PHE A 35 13.46 -11.45 -32.48
CA PHE A 35 12.45 -10.56 -31.86
C PHE A 35 12.85 -10.14 -30.42
N GLN A 36 14.03 -9.55 -30.23
CA GLN A 36 14.43 -9.02 -28.91
C GLN A 36 13.66 -7.75 -28.54
N ARG A 37 12.47 -7.92 -27.95
CA ARG A 37 11.73 -6.84 -27.31
C ARG A 37 11.79 -7.02 -25.80
N SER A 38 12.35 -6.04 -25.09
CA SER A 38 12.38 -6.07 -23.62
C SER A 38 10.95 -6.08 -23.05
N ALA A 39 10.68 -7.05 -22.17
CA ALA A 39 9.41 -7.22 -21.48
C ALA A 39 9.16 -6.10 -20.47
N LYS A 40 7.91 -5.63 -20.39
CA LYS A 40 7.48 -4.52 -19.54
C LYS A 40 6.12 -4.82 -18.90
N PRO A 41 5.78 -4.17 -17.77
CA PRO A 41 4.46 -4.25 -17.14
C PRO A 41 3.31 -4.20 -18.14
N PHE A 42 2.58 -5.31 -18.26
CA PHE A 42 1.46 -5.42 -19.20
C PHE A 42 0.24 -4.62 -18.70
N LEU A 43 0.05 -4.52 -17.39
CA LEU A 43 -0.88 -3.58 -16.75
C LEU A 43 -0.13 -2.32 -16.27
N LYS A 44 -0.83 -1.19 -16.25
CA LYS A 44 -0.45 -0.05 -15.42
C LYS A 44 -0.95 -0.30 -14.01
N TRP A 45 -0.04 -0.39 -13.05
CA TRP A 45 -0.35 -0.70 -11.65
C TRP A 45 -0.21 0.52 -10.74
N VAL A 46 -0.93 0.53 -9.62
CA VAL A 46 -0.73 1.54 -8.56
C VAL A 46 0.59 1.23 -7.85
N GLY A 47 1.39 2.25 -7.52
CA GLY A 47 2.72 2.07 -6.93
C GLY A 47 3.83 1.64 -7.90
N GLY A 48 3.52 1.33 -9.17
CA GLY A 48 4.46 0.76 -10.14
C GLY A 48 5.77 1.55 -10.30
N LYS A 49 6.89 0.88 -9.97
CA LYS A 49 8.23 1.44 -9.73
C LYS A 49 9.00 1.92 -10.97
N THR A 50 8.38 2.06 -12.13
CA THR A 50 9.07 2.36 -13.40
C THR A 50 9.94 3.62 -13.36
N GLN A 51 9.58 4.63 -12.56
CA GLN A 51 10.42 5.83 -12.36
C GLN A 51 11.60 5.63 -11.40
N LEU A 52 11.54 4.61 -10.53
CA LEU A 52 12.53 4.32 -9.49
C LEU A 52 13.48 3.17 -9.85
N ILE A 53 13.22 2.41 -10.92
CA ILE A 53 14.05 1.25 -11.35
C ILE A 53 15.56 1.49 -11.23
N GLN A 54 16.08 2.62 -11.72
CA GLN A 54 17.53 2.90 -11.66
C GLN A 54 18.07 3.15 -10.24
N GLN A 55 17.21 3.65 -9.34
CA GLN A 55 17.54 3.82 -7.92
C GLN A 55 17.43 2.47 -7.18
N LEU A 56 16.44 1.62 -7.52
CA LEU A 56 16.34 0.25 -7.00
C LEU A 56 17.51 -0.64 -7.48
N ASP A 57 17.91 -0.53 -8.76
CA ASP A 57 19.08 -1.23 -9.33
C ASP A 57 20.39 -0.81 -8.65
N SER A 58 20.54 0.48 -8.34
CA SER A 58 21.68 1.01 -7.58
C SER A 58 21.74 0.42 -6.17
N ASN A 59 20.62 0.41 -5.44
CA ASN A 59 20.53 -0.12 -4.06
C ASN A 59 20.38 -1.66 -4.01
N SER A 60 20.41 -2.37 -5.14
CA SER A 60 20.38 -3.83 -5.18
C SER A 60 21.69 -4.43 -4.64
N PRO A 61 21.64 -5.62 -4.01
CA PRO A 61 22.80 -6.18 -3.33
C PRO A 61 23.92 -6.53 -4.32
N ALA A 62 25.18 -6.41 -3.88
CA ALA A 62 26.34 -6.74 -4.71
C ALA A 62 26.35 -8.22 -5.14
N GLU A 63 25.73 -9.09 -4.35
CA GLU A 63 25.51 -10.50 -4.61
C GLU A 63 24.57 -10.74 -5.81
N LEU A 64 23.64 -9.82 -6.11
CA LEU A 64 22.84 -9.88 -7.35
C LEU A 64 23.68 -9.45 -8.55
N LYS A 65 24.41 -8.33 -8.42
CA LYS A 65 25.29 -7.76 -9.45
C LYS A 65 26.41 -8.75 -9.85
N SER A 66 26.86 -9.60 -8.92
CA SER A 66 27.89 -10.64 -9.14
C SER A 66 27.35 -12.04 -9.48
N GLY A 67 26.02 -12.26 -9.51
CA GLY A 67 25.42 -13.56 -9.83
C GLY A 67 25.53 -14.63 -8.74
N SER A 68 25.82 -14.22 -7.50
CA SER A 68 25.82 -15.07 -6.30
C SER A 68 24.39 -15.34 -5.79
N ILE A 69 23.49 -14.37 -5.95
CA ILE A 69 22.04 -14.57 -5.78
C ILE A 69 21.53 -15.50 -6.88
N LYS A 70 20.84 -16.56 -6.48
CA LYS A 70 20.29 -17.60 -7.37
C LYS A 70 18.77 -17.57 -7.44
N THR A 71 18.11 -17.07 -6.40
CA THR A 71 16.66 -16.93 -6.33
C THR A 71 16.28 -15.45 -6.24
N TYR A 72 15.29 -15.02 -7.02
CA TYR A 72 14.66 -13.71 -6.87
C TYR A 72 13.19 -13.88 -6.51
N VAL A 73 12.72 -13.09 -5.54
CA VAL A 73 11.37 -13.19 -4.98
C VAL A 73 10.73 -11.81 -4.89
N GLU A 74 9.56 -11.62 -5.51
CA GLU A 74 8.74 -10.40 -5.42
C GLU A 74 7.31 -10.78 -4.98
N PRO A 75 7.00 -10.84 -3.66
CA PRO A 75 5.72 -11.33 -3.16
C PRO A 75 4.60 -10.28 -3.09
N PHE A 76 4.86 -9.09 -3.65
CA PHE A 76 3.88 -8.03 -3.89
C PHE A 76 4.00 -7.56 -5.36
N VAL A 77 4.04 -8.49 -6.31
CA VAL A 77 4.53 -8.21 -7.68
C VAL A 77 3.75 -7.11 -8.39
N GLY A 78 2.42 -7.01 -8.21
CA GLY A 78 1.62 -5.99 -8.87
C GLY A 78 1.88 -5.95 -10.39
N GLY A 79 2.37 -4.81 -10.89
CA GLY A 79 2.75 -4.64 -12.30
C GLY A 79 4.07 -5.31 -12.73
N GLY A 80 4.87 -5.82 -11.79
CA GLY A 80 6.14 -6.52 -12.04
C GLY A 80 7.27 -5.63 -12.55
N SER A 81 7.23 -4.31 -12.28
CA SER A 81 8.16 -3.35 -12.87
C SER A 81 9.62 -3.56 -12.47
N PHE A 82 9.89 -4.08 -11.27
CA PHE A 82 11.24 -4.40 -10.84
C PHE A 82 11.60 -5.86 -11.16
N PHE A 83 10.68 -6.80 -10.92
CA PHE A 83 10.74 -8.18 -11.43
C PHE A 83 11.19 -8.29 -12.89
N PHE A 84 10.51 -7.62 -13.83
CA PHE A 84 10.89 -7.68 -15.25
C PHE A 84 12.28 -7.09 -15.51
N HIS A 85 12.69 -6.05 -14.77
CA HIS A 85 14.03 -5.48 -14.88
C HIS A 85 15.09 -6.49 -14.38
N VAL A 86 14.90 -7.08 -13.20
CA VAL A 86 15.82 -8.07 -12.63
C VAL A 86 15.92 -9.32 -13.52
N ALA A 87 14.78 -9.88 -13.94
CA ALA A 87 14.68 -11.11 -14.73
C ALA A 87 15.27 -11.02 -16.15
N GLN A 88 15.51 -9.80 -16.66
CA GLN A 88 16.17 -9.53 -17.94
C GLN A 88 17.64 -9.11 -17.80
N ARG A 89 18.04 -8.59 -16.63
CA ARG A 89 19.37 -7.97 -16.42
C ARG A 89 20.35 -8.86 -15.68
N TYR A 90 19.87 -9.75 -14.81
CA TYR A 90 20.70 -10.57 -13.95
C TYR A 90 20.48 -12.06 -14.19
N ASN A 91 21.55 -12.86 -14.07
CA ASN A 91 21.51 -14.31 -14.25
C ASN A 91 20.95 -15.01 -12.98
N VAL A 92 19.67 -14.78 -12.70
CA VAL A 92 18.93 -15.45 -11.64
C VAL A 92 18.39 -16.78 -12.16
N GLU A 93 18.64 -17.86 -11.43
CA GLU A 93 18.27 -19.23 -11.80
C GLU A 93 16.79 -19.52 -11.52
N LYS A 94 16.29 -19.09 -10.34
CA LYS A 94 14.89 -19.26 -9.91
C LYS A 94 14.18 -17.91 -9.75
N LEU A 95 13.11 -17.71 -10.50
CA LEU A 95 12.24 -16.53 -10.38
C LEU A 95 10.95 -16.92 -9.63
N ILE A 96 10.58 -16.14 -8.61
CA ILE A 96 9.35 -16.33 -7.83
C ILE A 96 8.60 -14.99 -7.75
N ILE A 97 7.30 -14.98 -8.06
CA ILE A 97 6.43 -13.83 -7.86
C ILE A 97 5.15 -14.24 -7.14
N ALA A 98 4.62 -13.39 -6.28
CA ALA A 98 3.33 -13.58 -5.64
C ALA A 98 2.53 -12.27 -5.53
N ASP A 99 1.21 -12.41 -5.40
CA ASP A 99 0.30 -11.33 -5.04
C ASP A 99 -0.96 -11.97 -4.41
N SER A 100 -1.70 -11.20 -3.60
CA SER A 100 -2.99 -11.61 -3.05
C SER A 100 -4.14 -11.44 -4.05
N ASN A 101 -3.91 -10.67 -5.12
CA ASN A 101 -4.91 -10.34 -6.11
C ASN A 101 -5.12 -11.47 -7.14
N GLN A 102 -6.21 -12.22 -6.96
CA GLN A 102 -6.64 -13.32 -7.83
C GLN A 102 -6.76 -12.93 -9.31
N ASP A 103 -7.31 -11.75 -9.62
CA ASP A 103 -7.48 -11.29 -11.02
C ASP A 103 -6.12 -11.02 -11.68
N LEU A 104 -5.16 -10.48 -10.91
CA LEU A 104 -3.81 -10.19 -11.39
C LEU A 104 -3.01 -11.49 -11.61
N ILE A 105 -2.99 -12.40 -10.64
CA ILE A 105 -2.24 -13.65 -10.74
C ILE A 105 -2.81 -14.56 -11.83
N LEU A 106 -4.14 -14.59 -12.01
CA LEU A 106 -4.76 -15.24 -13.16
C LEU A 106 -4.28 -14.64 -14.49
N ALA A 107 -4.12 -13.31 -14.59
CA ALA A 107 -3.58 -12.70 -15.79
C ALA A 107 -2.10 -13.06 -16.03
N TYR A 108 -1.27 -13.13 -14.98
CA TYR A 108 0.11 -13.67 -15.08
C TYR A 108 0.13 -15.13 -15.58
N TRP A 109 -0.67 -16.03 -14.99
CA TRP A 109 -0.79 -17.41 -15.46
C TRP A 109 -1.30 -17.48 -16.91
N THR A 110 -2.29 -16.67 -17.28
CA THR A 110 -2.84 -16.64 -18.65
C THR A 110 -1.82 -16.15 -19.67
N ILE A 111 -0.98 -15.16 -19.34
CA ILE A 111 0.12 -14.72 -20.21
C ILE A 111 1.23 -15.76 -20.28
N ARG A 112 1.48 -16.54 -19.22
CA ARG A 112 2.41 -17.69 -19.30
C ARG A 112 1.87 -18.79 -20.20
N ASP A 113 0.63 -19.22 -19.98
CA ASP A 113 0.12 -20.51 -20.44
C ASP A 113 -0.78 -20.43 -21.70
N ARG A 114 -1.32 -19.24 -22.03
CA ARG A 114 -2.34 -19.03 -23.08
C ARG A 114 -2.12 -17.74 -23.90
N VAL A 115 -0.86 -17.28 -24.03
CA VAL A 115 -0.52 -15.97 -24.60
C VAL A 115 -1.13 -15.69 -25.98
N LEU A 116 -1.19 -16.69 -26.87
CA LEU A 116 -1.68 -16.51 -28.25
C LEU A 116 -3.19 -16.26 -28.28
N SER A 117 -3.98 -17.04 -27.52
CA SER A 117 -5.42 -16.85 -27.38
C SER A 117 -5.74 -15.49 -26.73
N LEU A 118 -4.93 -15.07 -25.75
CA LEU A 118 -5.07 -13.76 -25.11
C LEU A 118 -4.75 -12.60 -26.06
N ILE A 119 -3.73 -12.75 -26.92
CA ILE A 119 -3.41 -11.77 -27.97
C ILE A 119 -4.58 -11.62 -28.94
N GLN A 120 -5.09 -12.73 -29.49
CA GLN A 120 -6.24 -12.72 -30.41
C GLN A 120 -7.45 -12.01 -29.77
N THR A 121 -7.83 -12.43 -28.56
CA THR A 121 -8.96 -11.84 -27.82
C THR A 121 -8.78 -10.34 -27.61
N LEU A 122 -7.58 -9.89 -27.24
CA LEU A 122 -7.27 -8.47 -27.06
C LEU A 122 -7.21 -7.69 -28.37
N GLU A 123 -6.81 -8.30 -29.48
CA GLU A 123 -6.82 -7.67 -30.81
C GLU A 123 -8.25 -7.52 -31.36
N ASP A 124 -9.12 -8.50 -31.13
CA ASP A 124 -10.55 -8.42 -31.45
C ASP A 124 -11.27 -7.37 -30.59
N MET A 125 -11.02 -7.37 -29.27
CA MET A 125 -11.53 -6.33 -28.36
C MET A 125 -11.04 -4.93 -28.77
N GLN A 126 -9.75 -4.79 -29.12
CA GLN A 126 -9.17 -3.52 -29.56
C GLN A 126 -9.79 -3.04 -30.88
N SER A 127 -9.88 -3.93 -31.88
CA SER A 127 -10.42 -3.59 -33.20
C SER A 127 -11.88 -3.18 -33.12
N LYS A 128 -12.69 -3.94 -32.37
CA LYS A 128 -14.09 -3.60 -32.06
C LYS A 128 -14.17 -2.25 -31.35
N TYR A 129 -13.44 -2.06 -30.24
CA TYR A 129 -13.47 -0.82 -29.47
C TYR A 129 -13.06 0.41 -30.29
N LEU A 130 -12.00 0.31 -31.11
CA LEU A 130 -11.53 1.44 -31.92
C LEU A 130 -12.49 1.78 -33.07
N SER A 131 -13.27 0.82 -33.59
CA SER A 131 -14.29 1.08 -34.62
C SER A 131 -15.51 1.88 -34.12
N LEU A 132 -15.75 1.92 -32.80
CA LEU A 132 -16.90 2.56 -32.18
C LEU A 132 -16.70 4.07 -31.95
N ALA A 133 -17.79 4.84 -31.98
CA ALA A 133 -17.82 6.25 -31.56
C ALA A 133 -17.68 6.40 -30.03
N GLU A 134 -17.32 7.59 -29.53
CA GLU A 134 -16.98 7.77 -28.09
C GLU A 134 -18.08 7.29 -27.12
N ALA A 135 -19.34 7.62 -27.38
CA ALA A 135 -20.46 7.16 -26.55
C ALA A 135 -20.55 5.62 -26.51
N GLN A 136 -20.44 4.97 -27.68
CA GLN A 136 -20.46 3.51 -27.80
C GLN A 136 -19.22 2.86 -27.18
N ARG A 137 -18.06 3.54 -27.16
CA ARG A 137 -16.86 3.12 -26.43
C ARG A 137 -17.06 3.17 -24.92
N GLU A 138 -17.79 4.18 -24.43
CA GLU A 138 -18.15 4.31 -23.01
C GLU A 138 -19.18 3.23 -22.60
N ASP A 139 -20.18 2.95 -23.44
CA ASP A 139 -21.11 1.83 -23.27
C ASP A 139 -20.38 0.48 -23.25
N PHE A 140 -19.51 0.22 -24.23
CA PHE A 140 -18.72 -1.02 -24.30
C PHE A 140 -17.79 -1.18 -23.09
N TYR A 141 -17.20 -0.09 -22.60
CA TYR A 141 -16.42 -0.08 -21.36
C TYR A 141 -17.27 -0.49 -20.14
N TYR A 142 -18.44 0.13 -19.95
CA TYR A 142 -19.29 -0.19 -18.79
C TYR A 142 -19.94 -1.58 -18.89
N ALA A 143 -20.28 -2.06 -20.09
CA ALA A 143 -20.72 -3.43 -20.32
C ALA A 143 -19.63 -4.45 -19.96
N THR A 144 -18.38 -4.22 -20.40
CA THR A 144 -17.24 -5.08 -20.05
C THR A 144 -16.97 -5.06 -18.55
N ARG A 145 -17.03 -3.88 -17.91
CA ARG A 145 -16.88 -3.73 -16.46
C ARG A 145 -17.99 -4.44 -15.67
N LYS A 146 -19.22 -4.45 -16.20
CA LYS A 146 -20.36 -5.15 -15.62
C LYS A 146 -20.08 -6.67 -15.60
N VAL A 147 -19.77 -7.27 -16.75
CA VAL A 147 -19.47 -8.71 -16.86
C VAL A 147 -18.29 -9.12 -15.97
N PHE A 148 -17.19 -8.36 -15.98
CA PHE A 148 -16.00 -8.65 -15.17
C PHE A 148 -16.29 -8.71 -13.65
N ASN A 149 -17.20 -7.84 -13.18
CA ASN A 149 -17.63 -7.76 -11.79
C ASN A 149 -18.68 -8.83 -11.44
N GLU A 150 -19.72 -9.01 -12.26
CA GLU A 150 -20.81 -9.95 -12.00
C GLU A 150 -20.34 -11.41 -12.02
N THR A 151 -19.39 -11.74 -12.90
CA THR A 151 -18.80 -13.10 -12.95
C THR A 151 -17.88 -13.41 -11.77
N LYS A 152 -17.35 -12.40 -11.06
CA LYS A 152 -16.20 -12.57 -10.15
C LYS A 152 -16.42 -13.58 -9.03
N LEU A 153 -17.61 -13.59 -8.41
CA LEU A 153 -17.90 -14.47 -7.26
C LEU A 153 -18.10 -15.95 -7.64
N ALA A 154 -18.40 -16.23 -8.92
CA ALA A 154 -18.62 -17.57 -9.44
C ALA A 154 -17.50 -18.01 -10.41
N PHE A 155 -16.38 -17.28 -10.45
CA PHE A 155 -15.30 -17.54 -11.37
C PHE A 155 -14.35 -18.62 -10.82
N ASP A 156 -14.02 -19.62 -11.64
CA ASP A 156 -13.09 -20.68 -11.27
C ASP A 156 -11.63 -20.21 -11.42
N PHE A 157 -11.00 -19.89 -10.29
CA PHE A 157 -9.58 -19.51 -10.20
C PHE A 157 -8.64 -20.71 -9.98
N GLU A 158 -9.15 -21.94 -9.86
CA GLU A 158 -8.35 -23.15 -9.61
C GLU A 158 -8.09 -23.98 -10.87
N ASN A 159 -9.06 -24.03 -11.79
CA ASN A 159 -9.00 -24.85 -13.01
C ASN A 159 -8.85 -23.98 -14.26
N SER A 160 -7.70 -24.10 -14.93
CA SER A 160 -7.39 -23.38 -16.16
C SER A 160 -8.36 -23.76 -17.29
N SER A 161 -9.02 -22.75 -17.85
CA SER A 161 -10.04 -22.87 -18.90
C SER A 161 -10.01 -21.64 -19.81
N ASP A 162 -10.70 -21.67 -20.96
CA ASP A 162 -10.76 -20.52 -21.88
C ASP A 162 -11.40 -19.27 -21.24
N ALA A 163 -12.20 -19.44 -20.19
CA ALA A 163 -12.72 -18.33 -19.38
C ALA A 163 -11.60 -17.51 -18.71
N TRP A 164 -10.41 -18.07 -18.48
CA TRP A 164 -9.25 -17.33 -17.99
C TRP A 164 -8.71 -16.35 -19.05
N VAL A 165 -8.76 -16.73 -20.33
CA VAL A 165 -8.38 -15.87 -21.46
C VAL A 165 -9.29 -14.64 -21.51
N GLU A 166 -10.60 -14.87 -21.45
CA GLU A 166 -11.61 -13.81 -21.36
C GLU A 166 -11.42 -12.92 -20.12
N ARG A 167 -11.23 -13.50 -18.92
CA ARG A 167 -11.04 -12.72 -17.69
C ARG A 167 -9.77 -11.85 -17.71
N ALA A 168 -8.66 -12.39 -18.22
CA ALA A 168 -7.43 -11.63 -18.41
C ALA A 168 -7.56 -10.55 -19.48
N ALA A 169 -8.25 -10.84 -20.60
CA ALA A 169 -8.52 -9.88 -21.66
C ALA A 169 -9.38 -8.72 -21.15
N GLN A 170 -10.44 -9.00 -20.39
CA GLN A 170 -11.29 -8.02 -19.73
C GLN A 170 -10.50 -7.15 -18.73
N LEU A 171 -9.65 -7.75 -17.88
CA LEU A 171 -8.80 -6.99 -16.95
C LEU A 171 -7.85 -6.04 -17.67
N ILE A 172 -7.17 -6.51 -18.71
CA ILE A 172 -6.22 -5.71 -19.51
C ILE A 172 -6.98 -4.62 -20.26
N PHE A 173 -8.07 -4.94 -20.95
CA PHE A 173 -8.93 -3.96 -21.62
C PHE A 173 -9.39 -2.86 -20.66
N LEU A 174 -9.93 -3.21 -19.49
CA LEU A 174 -10.38 -2.25 -18.49
C LEU A 174 -9.21 -1.36 -18.02
N ASN A 175 -8.05 -1.94 -17.74
CA ASN A 175 -6.86 -1.18 -17.33
C ASN A 175 -6.31 -0.24 -18.43
N LYS A 176 -6.46 -0.59 -19.71
CA LYS A 176 -6.02 0.26 -20.84
C LYS A 176 -7.05 1.33 -21.22
N THR A 177 -8.29 1.23 -20.76
CA THR A 177 -9.40 2.14 -21.13
C THR A 177 -10.02 2.90 -19.95
N CYS A 178 -9.71 2.57 -18.71
CA CYS A 178 -10.19 3.28 -17.51
C CYS A 178 -9.41 4.57 -17.23
N PHE A 179 -10.01 5.46 -16.42
CA PHE A 179 -9.38 6.72 -16.01
C PHE A 179 -8.01 6.51 -15.36
N ASN A 180 -7.00 7.16 -15.93
CA ASN A 180 -5.59 7.07 -15.55
C ASN A 180 -4.97 5.66 -15.58
N GLY A 181 -5.64 4.66 -16.15
CA GLY A 181 -5.16 3.27 -16.18
C GLY A 181 -4.91 2.71 -14.78
N LEU A 182 -5.79 3.02 -13.83
CA LEU A 182 -5.71 2.54 -12.45
C LEU A 182 -6.36 1.15 -12.32
N PHE A 183 -5.74 0.24 -11.57
CA PHE A 183 -6.49 -0.86 -10.95
C PHE A 183 -7.01 -0.38 -9.60
N ARG A 184 -8.33 -0.44 -9.39
CA ARG A 184 -8.96 -0.10 -8.11
C ARG A 184 -10.30 -0.82 -7.97
N VAL A 185 -10.52 -1.40 -6.80
CA VAL A 185 -11.76 -2.06 -6.40
C VAL A 185 -12.51 -1.26 -5.33
N ASN A 186 -13.77 -1.60 -5.08
CA ASN A 186 -14.51 -1.19 -3.88
C ASN A 186 -14.28 -2.19 -2.73
N ALA A 187 -14.88 -1.95 -1.57
CA ALA A 187 -14.84 -2.87 -0.42
C ALA A 187 -15.44 -4.26 -0.67
N ALA A 188 -16.19 -4.46 -1.78
CA ALA A 188 -16.69 -5.76 -2.21
C ALA A 188 -15.77 -6.43 -3.27
N GLY A 189 -14.56 -5.93 -3.48
CA GLY A 189 -13.59 -6.48 -4.44
C GLY A 189 -13.93 -6.25 -5.92
N LEU A 190 -14.94 -5.42 -6.22
CA LEU A 190 -15.43 -5.14 -7.58
C LEU A 190 -14.74 -3.91 -8.18
N PHE A 191 -14.31 -3.99 -9.43
CA PHE A 191 -13.58 -2.94 -10.15
C PHE A 191 -14.47 -1.70 -10.36
N ASN A 192 -13.99 -0.53 -9.90
CA ASN A 192 -14.82 0.68 -9.73
C ASN A 192 -14.26 1.95 -10.42
N VAL A 193 -13.33 1.82 -11.35
CA VAL A 193 -12.76 2.97 -12.07
C VAL A 193 -13.73 3.44 -13.18
N ALA A 194 -13.79 4.75 -13.41
CA ALA A 194 -14.58 5.37 -14.48
C ALA A 194 -13.91 5.21 -15.86
N PHE A 195 -14.65 5.50 -16.93
CA PHE A 195 -14.11 5.49 -18.30
C PHE A 195 -13.00 6.56 -18.48
N GLY A 196 -11.96 6.23 -19.25
CA GLY A 196 -10.75 7.06 -19.41
C GLY A 196 -10.72 7.98 -20.63
N LYS A 197 -11.69 7.86 -21.56
CA LYS A 197 -11.82 8.69 -22.77
C LYS A 197 -10.54 8.81 -23.62
N TYR A 198 -9.75 7.73 -23.70
CA TYR A 198 -8.56 7.69 -24.56
C TYR A 198 -8.94 7.57 -26.05
N VAL A 199 -8.32 8.39 -26.89
CA VAL A 199 -8.59 8.43 -28.35
C VAL A 199 -8.11 7.15 -29.05
N ASN A 200 -6.90 6.70 -28.72
CA ASN A 200 -6.30 5.47 -29.26
C ASN A 200 -5.52 4.72 -28.15
N PRO A 201 -6.22 4.08 -27.20
CA PRO A 201 -5.58 3.29 -26.16
C PRO A 201 -4.99 2.00 -26.76
N LYS A 202 -3.72 1.74 -26.47
CA LYS A 202 -3.08 0.48 -26.83
C LYS A 202 -3.54 -0.63 -25.87
N ILE A 203 -4.60 -1.32 -26.28
CA ILE A 203 -5.24 -2.41 -25.55
C ILE A 203 -4.41 -3.69 -25.67
N CYS A 204 -4.03 -4.08 -26.89
CA CYS A 204 -3.13 -5.20 -27.13
C CYS A 204 -1.70 -4.72 -27.40
N ASP A 205 -0.71 -5.47 -26.91
CA ASP A 205 0.69 -5.31 -27.28
C ASP A 205 1.36 -6.68 -27.48
N PRO A 206 1.15 -7.34 -28.64
CA PRO A 206 1.52 -8.75 -28.85
C PRO A 206 2.97 -9.05 -28.50
N GLY A 207 3.91 -8.26 -29.06
CA GLY A 207 5.34 -8.42 -28.79
C GLY A 207 5.79 -8.04 -27.37
N ASN A 208 4.94 -7.41 -26.54
CA ASN A 208 5.21 -7.29 -25.10
C ASN A 208 4.63 -8.49 -24.34
N LEU A 209 3.42 -8.93 -24.69
CA LEU A 209 2.79 -10.12 -24.08
C LEU A 209 3.63 -11.39 -24.33
N GLN A 210 4.18 -11.55 -25.53
CA GLN A 210 5.13 -12.63 -25.87
C GLN A 210 6.43 -12.55 -25.05
N ALA A 211 7.04 -11.37 -24.94
CA ALA A 211 8.27 -11.17 -24.15
C ALA A 211 8.04 -11.41 -22.64
N VAL A 212 6.88 -10.99 -22.12
CA VAL A 212 6.46 -11.32 -20.75
C VAL A 212 6.26 -12.83 -20.60
N SER A 213 5.55 -13.48 -21.53
CA SER A 213 5.31 -14.93 -21.53
C SER A 213 6.61 -15.75 -21.45
N GLN A 214 7.64 -15.37 -22.22
CA GLN A 214 8.96 -16.00 -22.21
C GLN A 214 9.64 -15.96 -20.84
N ILE A 215 9.53 -14.85 -20.10
CA ILE A 215 10.06 -14.73 -18.73
C ILE A 215 9.20 -15.55 -17.76
N LEU A 216 7.87 -15.47 -17.88
CA LEU A 216 6.95 -16.18 -17.01
C LEU A 216 7.04 -17.70 -17.15
N ALA A 217 7.43 -18.22 -18.32
CA ALA A 217 7.64 -19.65 -18.56
C ALA A 217 8.69 -20.28 -17.62
N ARG A 218 9.66 -19.49 -17.13
CA ARG A 218 10.66 -19.90 -16.11
C ARG A 218 10.39 -19.33 -14.70
N THR A 219 9.17 -18.86 -14.43
CA THR A 219 8.79 -18.19 -13.18
C THR A 219 7.77 -19.01 -12.38
N GLN A 220 8.03 -19.18 -11.08
CA GLN A 220 7.08 -19.70 -10.10
C GLN A 220 6.12 -18.57 -9.71
N ILE A 221 4.86 -18.65 -10.16
CA ILE A 221 3.84 -17.62 -9.98
C ILE A 221 2.82 -18.13 -8.96
N LEU A 222 2.69 -17.44 -7.83
CA LEU A 222 1.89 -17.85 -6.67
C LEU A 222 0.73 -16.87 -6.41
N LEU A 223 -0.41 -17.42 -6.01
CA LEU A 223 -1.54 -16.67 -5.47
C LEU A 223 -1.54 -16.83 -3.94
N GLY A 224 -1.49 -15.73 -3.20
CA GLY A 224 -1.58 -15.77 -1.74
C GLY A 224 -1.08 -14.54 -1.02
N ASP A 225 -1.05 -14.62 0.31
CA ASP A 225 -0.39 -13.64 1.16
C ASP A 225 1.15 -13.73 1.02
N PHE A 226 1.86 -12.62 1.25
CA PHE A 226 3.31 -12.53 1.10
C PHE A 226 4.08 -13.56 1.93
N SER A 227 3.57 -13.94 3.12
CA SER A 227 4.22 -14.93 3.99
C SER A 227 4.35 -16.32 3.35
N SER A 228 3.53 -16.63 2.34
CA SER A 228 3.57 -17.93 1.62
C SER A 228 4.91 -18.20 0.94
N VAL A 229 5.68 -17.17 0.57
CA VAL A 229 6.97 -17.36 -0.10
C VAL A 229 8.12 -17.67 0.85
N LEU A 230 7.96 -17.50 2.17
CA LEU A 230 9.06 -17.61 3.14
C LEU A 230 9.76 -18.98 3.05
N SER A 231 8.98 -20.06 2.91
CA SER A 231 9.49 -21.44 2.72
C SER A 231 10.27 -21.68 1.41
N LEU A 232 10.42 -20.67 0.56
CA LEU A 232 11.11 -20.71 -0.72
C LEU A 232 12.32 -19.76 -0.77
N VAL A 233 12.61 -19.08 0.34
CA VAL A 233 13.71 -18.12 0.55
C VAL A 233 14.89 -18.82 1.24
N ASP A 234 16.11 -18.41 0.92
CA ASP A 234 17.37 -18.98 1.42
C ASP A 234 18.51 -17.94 1.41
N SER A 235 19.72 -18.34 1.84
CA SER A 235 20.91 -17.48 1.84
C SER A 235 21.45 -17.10 0.45
N LYS A 236 20.76 -17.46 -0.63
CA LYS A 236 21.03 -17.09 -2.03
C LYS A 236 19.83 -16.39 -2.66
N SER A 237 18.87 -15.97 -1.85
CA SER A 237 17.66 -15.28 -2.27
C SER A 237 17.80 -13.77 -2.12
N PHE A 238 17.35 -13.03 -3.14
CA PHE A 238 17.06 -11.59 -3.05
C PHE A 238 15.55 -11.42 -3.08
N VAL A 239 14.99 -10.85 -2.01
CA VAL A 239 13.56 -10.54 -1.89
C VAL A 239 13.35 -9.03 -2.02
N TYR A 240 12.56 -8.62 -3.01
CA TYR A 240 12.08 -7.25 -3.12
C TYR A 240 10.64 -7.15 -2.63
N LEU A 241 10.37 -6.20 -1.74
CA LEU A 241 9.11 -6.06 -1.02
C LEU A 241 8.51 -4.69 -1.33
N ASP A 242 7.35 -4.70 -2.01
CA ASP A 242 6.60 -3.49 -2.38
C ASP A 242 5.17 -3.54 -1.80
N PRO A 243 5.02 -3.55 -0.47
CA PRO A 243 3.71 -3.62 0.18
C PRO A 243 2.85 -2.39 -0.14
N PRO A 244 1.52 -2.45 0.05
CA PRO A 244 0.71 -1.24 0.10
C PRO A 244 1.22 -0.30 1.21
N TYR A 245 1.56 0.93 0.84
CA TYR A 245 2.27 1.84 1.75
C TYR A 245 1.44 2.26 2.96
N ARG A 246 2.15 2.51 4.07
CA ARG A 246 1.54 3.10 5.26
C ARG A 246 1.00 4.51 4.96
N PRO A 247 -0.26 4.84 5.33
CA PRO A 247 -0.83 6.17 5.05
C PRO A 247 -0.15 7.27 5.90
N LEU A 248 0.46 8.26 5.24
CA LEU A 248 1.21 9.36 5.89
C LEU A 248 0.34 10.46 6.54
N SER A 249 -0.98 10.31 6.58
CA SER A 249 -1.87 11.27 7.27
C SER A 249 -3.26 10.70 7.55
N GLU A 250 -3.95 11.23 8.57
CA GLU A 250 -5.37 10.93 8.84
C GLU A 250 -6.28 11.20 7.63
N THR A 251 -5.93 12.17 6.78
CA THR A 251 -6.70 12.49 5.57
C THR A 251 -6.44 11.52 4.42
N SER A 252 -5.29 10.83 4.41
CA SER A 252 -5.02 9.71 3.50
C SER A 252 -5.70 8.41 3.96
N ASN A 253 -5.85 8.19 5.27
CA ASN A 253 -6.75 7.15 5.79
C ASN A 253 -8.20 7.37 5.33
N PHE A 254 -8.67 8.63 5.29
CA PHE A 254 -10.07 8.95 4.97
C PHE A 254 -10.47 8.71 3.49
N THR A 255 -9.52 8.43 2.59
CA THR A 255 -9.82 7.98 1.21
C THR A 255 -9.79 6.46 1.04
N GLY A 256 -9.30 5.72 2.04
CA GLY A 256 -9.18 4.26 2.06
C GLY A 256 -10.43 3.51 2.52
N TYR A 257 -11.53 3.57 1.76
CA TYR A 257 -12.73 2.76 2.03
C TYR A 257 -12.53 1.28 1.64
N SER A 258 -11.79 0.53 2.45
CA SER A 258 -11.61 -0.93 2.27
C SER A 258 -11.34 -1.65 3.60
N SER A 259 -12.10 -2.72 3.87
CA SER A 259 -11.79 -3.77 4.86
C SER A 259 -10.55 -4.61 4.54
N ASN A 260 -9.84 -4.25 3.46
CA ASN A 260 -8.67 -4.94 2.90
C ASN A 260 -7.48 -3.96 2.79
N SER A 261 -7.45 -2.92 3.62
CA SER A 261 -6.26 -2.06 3.77
C SER A 261 -5.18 -2.82 4.52
N PHE A 262 -3.97 -2.87 3.97
CA PHE A 262 -2.78 -3.36 4.67
C PHE A 262 -2.53 -2.44 5.88
N THR A 263 -2.69 -2.96 7.09
CA THR A 263 -2.66 -2.14 8.32
C THR A 263 -1.26 -2.03 8.93
N ASP A 264 -1.10 -1.25 10.00
CA ASP A 264 0.16 -1.20 10.76
C ASP A 264 0.48 -2.61 11.35
N GLU A 265 -0.52 -3.43 11.69
CA GLU A 265 -0.32 -4.84 12.06
C GLU A 265 0.16 -5.72 10.90
N ASP A 266 -0.26 -5.47 9.65
CA ASP A 266 0.31 -6.15 8.47
C ASP A 266 1.74 -5.69 8.19
N GLN A 267 2.08 -4.42 8.48
CA GLN A 267 3.47 -3.94 8.44
C GLN A 267 4.33 -4.61 9.52
N THR A 268 3.80 -4.85 10.74
CA THR A 268 4.47 -5.69 11.76
C THR A 268 4.70 -7.11 11.26
N ARG A 269 3.66 -7.74 10.70
CA ARG A 269 3.72 -9.10 10.13
C ARG A 269 4.71 -9.21 8.96
N LEU A 270 4.93 -8.10 8.23
CA LEU A 270 5.96 -7.99 7.21
C LEU A 270 7.38 -7.86 7.80
N ALA A 271 7.55 -7.13 8.91
CA ALA A 271 8.81 -7.08 9.63
C ALA A 271 9.21 -8.44 10.23
N ASP A 272 8.25 -9.19 10.79
CA ASP A 272 8.47 -10.57 11.28
C ASP A 272 8.97 -11.50 10.15
N PHE A 273 8.36 -11.40 8.96
CA PHE A 273 8.80 -12.10 7.75
C PHE A 273 10.23 -11.68 7.34
N CYS A 274 10.52 -10.38 7.38
CA CYS A 274 11.84 -9.85 7.05
C CYS A 274 12.93 -10.31 8.04
N GLN A 275 12.65 -10.34 9.34
CA GLN A 275 13.58 -10.83 10.36
C GLN A 275 13.82 -12.35 10.19
N SER A 276 12.77 -13.11 9.85
CA SER A 276 12.88 -14.55 9.54
C SER A 276 13.79 -14.78 8.32
N ALA A 277 13.49 -14.15 7.18
CA ALA A 277 14.27 -14.28 5.96
C ALA A 277 15.73 -13.76 6.09
N THR A 278 15.96 -12.77 6.94
CA THR A 278 17.32 -12.30 7.30
C THR A 278 18.09 -13.35 8.11
N SER A 279 17.40 -14.09 8.99
CA SER A 279 18.00 -15.18 9.77
C SER A 279 18.39 -16.37 8.88
N ASP A 280 17.64 -16.62 7.81
CA ASP A 280 18.00 -17.56 6.73
C ASP A 280 19.08 -17.02 5.78
N GLY A 281 19.58 -15.79 6.00
CA GLY A 281 20.68 -15.17 5.27
C GLY A 281 20.29 -14.50 3.94
N ALA A 282 19.00 -14.35 3.64
CA ALA A 282 18.53 -13.71 2.40
C ALA A 282 18.82 -12.21 2.39
N LYS A 283 18.97 -11.63 1.19
CA LYS A 283 19.10 -10.18 0.98
C LYS A 283 17.70 -9.60 0.78
N LEU A 284 17.37 -8.53 1.51
CA LEU A 284 16.05 -7.92 1.50
C LEU A 284 16.12 -6.44 1.13
N MET A 285 15.20 -5.99 0.28
CA MET A 285 14.99 -4.58 -0.04
C MET A 285 13.50 -4.27 -0.02
N ILE A 286 13.07 -3.28 0.79
CA ILE A 286 11.66 -2.90 0.97
C ILE A 286 11.46 -1.47 0.49
N SER A 287 10.44 -1.24 -0.35
CA SER A 287 9.93 0.10 -0.69
C SER A 287 8.79 0.48 0.27
N ASN A 288 8.80 1.69 0.82
CA ASN A 288 7.64 2.20 1.58
C ASN A 288 7.55 3.74 1.57
N SER A 289 6.43 4.27 2.07
CA SER A 289 6.20 5.71 2.22
C SER A 289 7.19 6.37 3.18
N ASP A 290 7.73 7.53 2.80
CA ASP A 290 8.63 8.32 3.64
C ASP A 290 7.90 9.46 4.37
N PRO A 291 7.89 9.50 5.73
CA PRO A 291 7.29 10.56 6.53
C PRO A 291 7.78 11.99 6.24
N GLU A 292 8.99 12.17 5.71
CA GLU A 292 9.49 13.51 5.32
C GLU A 292 8.60 14.17 4.24
N ASN A 293 7.87 13.41 3.43
CA ASN A 293 6.91 13.96 2.44
C ASN A 293 5.78 14.79 3.05
N VAL A 294 5.51 14.64 4.35
CA VAL A 294 4.51 15.42 5.09
C VAL A 294 5.15 16.30 6.18
N GLY A 295 6.48 16.29 6.30
CA GLY A 295 7.20 17.00 7.37
C GLY A 295 6.96 16.41 8.76
N SER A 296 6.91 15.07 8.85
CA SER A 296 6.70 14.35 10.11
C SER A 296 7.96 13.58 10.50
N ASP A 297 8.46 13.82 11.70
CA ASP A 297 9.59 13.10 12.31
C ASP A 297 9.14 11.73 12.87
N ASP A 298 8.39 10.96 12.07
CA ASP A 298 7.83 9.66 12.47
C ASP A 298 8.88 8.55 12.33
N SER A 299 9.32 8.01 13.48
CA SER A 299 10.30 6.94 13.63
C SER A 299 9.77 5.53 13.36
N TYR A 300 8.50 5.39 12.97
CA TYR A 300 7.83 4.10 12.77
C TYR A 300 8.66 3.05 12.00
N PHE A 301 9.28 3.42 10.88
CA PHE A 301 10.03 2.46 10.06
C PHE A 301 11.43 2.13 10.62
N GLN A 302 12.04 3.04 11.38
CA GLN A 302 13.29 2.85 12.10
C GLN A 302 13.09 1.89 13.29
N GLU A 303 11.97 2.03 14.00
CA GLU A 303 11.57 1.14 15.10
C GLU A 303 11.15 -0.25 14.60
N LEU A 304 10.48 -0.30 13.43
CA LEU A 304 9.96 -1.53 12.83
C LEU A 304 11.04 -2.39 12.16
N TYR A 305 12.12 -1.78 11.65
CA TYR A 305 13.23 -2.49 10.98
C TYR A 305 14.58 -2.24 11.68
N PRO A 306 14.74 -2.66 12.96
CA PRO A 306 15.95 -2.40 13.74
C PRO A 306 17.17 -3.10 13.12
N GLY A 307 18.24 -2.33 12.89
CA GLY A 307 19.47 -2.82 12.28
C GLY A 307 19.48 -2.88 10.75
N TYR A 308 18.41 -2.42 10.08
CA TYR A 308 18.37 -2.24 8.62
C TYR A 308 18.87 -0.83 8.26
N THR A 309 19.54 -0.70 7.11
CA THR A 309 19.84 0.61 6.52
C THR A 309 18.56 1.19 5.92
N ILE A 310 18.24 2.45 6.23
CA ILE A 310 17.14 3.19 5.60
C ILE A 310 17.70 4.26 4.67
N ASN A 311 17.61 3.99 3.37
CA ASN A 311 18.00 4.87 2.27
C ASN A 311 16.78 5.57 1.66
N ARG A 312 17.01 6.58 0.81
CA ARG A 312 15.94 7.30 0.08
C ARG A 312 16.13 7.28 -1.42
N ALA A 313 15.03 7.06 -2.14
CA ALA A 313 14.92 7.27 -3.58
C ALA A 313 13.90 8.36 -3.89
N TYR A 314 14.11 9.11 -4.97
CA TYR A 314 13.31 10.30 -5.29
C TYR A 314 12.55 10.15 -6.61
N ALA A 315 11.25 10.43 -6.58
CA ALA A 315 10.35 10.45 -7.74
C ALA A 315 9.91 11.89 -8.10
N SER A 316 9.71 12.16 -9.39
CA SER A 316 9.34 13.49 -9.89
C SER A 316 7.82 13.64 -10.11
N ARG A 317 7.16 14.49 -9.29
CA ARG A 317 5.76 14.90 -9.49
C ARG A 317 5.63 15.86 -10.69
N MET A 318 5.56 15.30 -11.89
CA MET A 318 5.20 16.08 -13.09
C MET A 318 3.73 16.53 -13.11
N VAL A 319 2.87 15.90 -12.30
CA VAL A 319 1.42 16.19 -12.25
C VAL A 319 1.04 16.76 -10.89
N ASN A 320 1.16 18.08 -10.76
CA ASN A 320 0.48 18.87 -9.74
C ASN A 320 0.04 20.21 -10.33
N CYS A 321 -1.24 20.54 -10.18
CA CYS A 321 -1.84 21.76 -10.74
C CYS A 321 -1.46 23.03 -9.98
N LYS A 322 -0.78 22.90 -8.83
CA LYS A 322 -0.13 23.99 -8.09
C LYS A 322 1.38 23.93 -8.28
N ALA A 323 1.97 25.02 -8.80
CA ALA A 323 3.41 25.07 -9.12
C ALA A 323 4.28 25.03 -7.85
N ASP A 324 3.80 25.71 -6.81
CA ASP A 324 4.25 25.72 -5.41
C ASP A 324 4.29 24.33 -4.74
N LYS A 325 3.62 23.31 -5.30
CA LYS A 325 3.62 21.93 -4.78
C LYS A 325 4.30 20.92 -5.70
N ARG A 326 5.25 21.37 -6.52
CA ARG A 326 6.11 20.53 -7.38
C ARG A 326 7.43 20.15 -6.69
N GLY A 327 7.34 19.47 -5.55
CA GLY A 327 8.49 18.83 -4.91
C GLY A 327 8.83 17.48 -5.52
N LYS A 328 10.05 16.98 -5.25
CA LYS A 328 10.34 15.54 -5.33
C LYS A 328 9.50 14.83 -4.27
N ILE A 329 8.94 13.66 -4.58
CA ILE A 329 8.52 12.70 -3.54
C ILE A 329 9.76 11.91 -3.16
N SER A 330 9.99 11.63 -1.88
CA SER A 330 10.91 10.59 -1.43
C SER A 330 10.19 9.28 -1.10
N GLU A 331 10.87 8.17 -1.26
CA GLU A 331 10.42 6.83 -0.92
C GLU A 331 11.54 6.16 -0.12
N LEU A 332 11.19 5.46 0.95
CA LEU A 332 12.15 4.71 1.75
C LEU A 332 12.55 3.44 1.00
N ILE A 333 13.86 3.19 0.94
CA ILE A 333 14.46 1.91 0.56
C ILE A 333 15.12 1.35 1.82
N ILE A 334 14.53 0.30 2.39
CA ILE A 334 15.00 -0.32 3.65
C ILE A 334 15.70 -1.65 3.31
N THR A 335 16.95 -1.83 3.73
CA THR A 335 17.79 -2.98 3.36
C THR A 335 18.49 -3.65 4.55
N ASN A 336 18.55 -4.99 4.55
CA ASN A 336 19.31 -5.75 5.57
C ASN A 336 20.81 -5.92 5.22
N TYR A 337 21.31 -5.07 4.32
CA TYR A 337 22.68 -5.05 3.85
C TYR A 337 23.12 -3.59 3.59
N ALA A 338 24.42 -3.34 3.72
CA ALA A 338 25.03 -2.07 3.34
C ALA A 338 25.05 -1.90 1.81
N THR A 339 24.78 -0.68 1.36
CA THR A 339 24.79 -0.25 -0.04
C THR A 339 26.11 0.44 -0.39
N ASP A 340 26.40 0.57 -1.67
CA ASP A 340 27.62 1.24 -2.18
C ASP A 340 27.76 2.70 -1.71
N LYS A 341 26.67 3.33 -1.23
CA LYS A 341 26.67 4.69 -0.64
C LYS A 341 27.19 4.72 0.80
N ASP A 342 26.90 3.67 1.58
CA ASP A 342 27.19 3.64 3.02
C ASP A 342 28.71 3.55 3.28
N GLN A 343 29.51 3.24 2.26
CA GLN A 343 30.98 3.27 2.30
C GLN A 343 31.60 4.63 1.89
N SER A 344 30.79 5.68 1.73
CA SER A 344 31.27 7.03 1.36
C SER A 344 31.45 8.00 2.54
N GLU A 345 30.96 7.65 3.73
CA GLU A 345 31.35 8.31 4.98
C GLU A 345 32.18 7.36 5.85
N PRO A 346 33.35 7.78 6.37
CA PRO A 346 34.12 6.95 7.30
C PRO A 346 33.43 6.93 8.67
N SER A 347 32.96 5.75 9.08
CA SER A 347 32.51 5.52 10.46
C SER A 347 33.61 5.90 11.45
N PRO A 348 33.35 6.72 12.49
CA PRO A 348 34.36 7.08 13.47
C PRO A 348 34.80 5.83 14.23
N GLU A 349 36.09 5.48 14.13
CA GLU A 349 36.66 4.36 14.88
C GLU A 349 36.52 4.61 16.39
N VAL A 350 35.84 3.72 17.09
CA VAL A 350 35.81 3.71 18.56
C VAL A 350 37.11 3.07 19.06
N THR A 351 38.21 3.80 18.96
CA THR A 351 39.53 3.37 19.43
C THR A 351 39.51 3.19 20.94
N GLN A 352 39.40 1.96 21.44
CA GLN A 352 39.49 1.68 22.86
C GLN A 352 40.92 1.96 23.37
N LEU A 353 41.08 3.04 24.12
CA LEU A 353 42.33 3.44 24.75
C LEU A 353 42.70 2.52 25.93
N THR A 354 43.35 1.40 25.63
CA THR A 354 44.04 0.58 26.64
C THR A 354 45.30 1.31 27.12
N LEU A 355 45.27 1.83 28.34
CA LEU A 355 46.41 2.46 28.99
C LEU A 355 47.48 1.42 29.36
N THR A 356 48.64 1.49 28.72
CA THR A 356 49.86 0.79 29.15
C THR A 356 51.01 1.78 29.32
N THR A 357 51.39 2.05 30.57
CA THR A 357 52.51 2.94 30.93
C THR A 357 53.86 2.27 30.71
N SER A 358 54.79 2.93 30.02
CA SER A 358 56.22 2.57 30.07
C SER A 358 57.13 3.76 29.75
N ALA A 359 58.21 3.87 30.54
CA ALA A 359 59.48 4.59 30.33
C ALA A 359 59.52 5.89 29.51
N ALA A 360 60.03 6.97 30.13
CA ALA A 360 60.39 8.21 29.45
C ALA A 360 61.73 8.09 28.69
N THR A 361 61.87 8.88 27.62
CA THR A 361 63.17 9.37 27.12
C THR A 361 62.93 10.75 26.46
N GLU A 362 63.86 11.68 26.63
CA GLU A 362 63.86 13.00 25.97
C GLU A 362 64.17 12.82 24.45
N VAL A 363 64.07 13.80 23.54
CA VAL A 363 64.90 15.02 23.45
C VAL A 363 64.33 15.98 22.37
N ASN A 364 64.43 17.29 22.66
CA ASN A 364 64.36 18.48 21.77
C ASN A 364 63.14 18.78 20.87
N PHE A 365 62.57 19.96 21.12
CA PHE A 365 61.98 20.84 20.11
C PHE A 365 63.06 21.46 19.20
N VAL A 366 62.73 21.67 17.91
CA VAL A 366 63.36 22.70 17.05
C VAL A 366 62.26 23.35 16.21
N ALA A 367 62.27 24.68 16.09
CA ALA A 367 61.33 25.44 15.27
C ALA A 367 62.06 26.45 14.38
N LEU A 368 61.87 26.33 13.05
CA LEU A 368 62.24 27.29 12.00
C LEU A 368 61.14 27.16 10.92
N THR A 369 60.24 28.12 10.70
CA THR A 369 60.37 29.45 10.06
C THR A 369 60.73 29.42 8.56
N ASP A 370 59.73 29.77 7.75
CA ASP A 370 59.78 30.49 6.46
C ASP A 370 60.75 30.12 5.33
N VAL A 371 60.17 29.89 4.13
CA VAL A 371 60.32 30.67 2.87
C VAL A 371 59.58 29.87 1.77
N LYS A 372 58.53 30.33 1.06
CA LYS A 372 58.25 31.56 0.25
C LYS A 372 58.87 31.50 -1.16
N VAL A 373 58.27 32.21 -2.13
CA VAL A 373 58.57 32.25 -3.59
C VAL A 373 58.04 31.04 -4.39
N ALA A 374 57.57 31.14 -5.64
CA ALA A 374 56.48 31.96 -6.23
C ALA A 374 56.38 31.72 -7.76
N SER A 375 55.25 32.11 -8.36
CA SER A 375 55.03 32.41 -9.80
C SER A 375 54.80 31.21 -10.75
N LYS A 376 54.18 31.35 -11.94
CA LYS A 376 53.85 32.59 -12.70
C LYS A 376 52.66 32.44 -13.68
N ASN A 377 51.87 33.51 -13.79
CA ASN A 377 51.03 34.02 -14.90
C ASN A 377 50.42 33.09 -15.98
N SER A 378 49.09 33.14 -16.10
CA SER A 378 48.34 33.86 -17.17
C SER A 378 46.83 33.71 -16.88
N LYS A 379 45.96 34.72 -16.78
CA LYS A 379 45.83 36.11 -17.30
C LYS A 379 45.35 36.23 -18.75
N VAL A 380 44.03 36.35 -18.90
CA VAL A 380 43.32 37.15 -19.92
C VAL A 380 42.26 37.97 -19.16
N GLU A 381 41.94 39.18 -19.63
CA GLU A 381 41.12 40.17 -18.92
C GLU A 381 39.83 40.52 -19.69
N ALA A 382 38.84 41.06 -18.95
CA ALA A 382 38.03 42.26 -19.28
C ALA A 382 36.50 42.10 -19.02
N ASP A 383 35.73 43.13 -18.62
CA ASP A 383 36.02 44.36 -17.84
C ASP A 383 34.67 45.05 -17.43
N LYS A 384 34.73 45.98 -16.47
CA LYS A 384 33.81 47.12 -16.16
C LYS A 384 32.54 46.97 -15.31
N SER A 385 32.53 47.82 -14.25
CA SER A 385 31.43 48.67 -13.72
C SER A 385 30.18 48.03 -13.09
N SER A 386 29.61 48.55 -12.00
CA SER A 386 30.02 49.66 -11.10
C SER A 386 29.24 49.66 -9.76
N GLU A 387 29.78 50.42 -8.80
CA GLU A 387 29.15 51.16 -7.67
C GLU A 387 27.59 51.19 -7.57
N THR A 388 26.93 51.20 -6.40
CA THR A 388 27.24 51.10 -4.93
C THR A 388 25.92 50.68 -4.20
N LYS A 389 25.63 50.71 -2.87
CA LYS A 389 26.21 51.31 -1.64
C LYS A 389 25.67 50.65 -0.36
N THR A 390 26.19 51.03 0.81
CA THR A 390 25.64 50.79 2.18
C THR A 390 25.22 52.14 2.84
N PRO A 391 24.56 52.19 4.03
CA PRO A 391 25.12 51.87 5.38
C PRO A 391 24.42 50.66 6.07
N GLU A 392 24.93 49.96 7.09
CA GLU A 392 25.25 50.33 8.51
C GLU A 392 24.00 50.79 9.33
N CYS A 393 23.79 50.51 10.63
CA CYS A 393 24.47 49.71 11.69
C CYS A 393 23.46 49.48 12.87
N ALA A 394 23.66 48.75 13.99
CA ALA A 394 24.75 47.93 14.57
C ALA A 394 24.15 46.89 15.59
N SER A 395 24.98 46.22 16.41
CA SER A 395 24.63 45.53 17.69
C SER A 395 25.05 46.44 18.89
N PRO A 396 24.91 46.13 20.22
CA PRO A 396 25.05 44.82 20.93
C PRO A 396 24.00 44.67 22.10
N ASP A 397 24.01 43.87 23.18
CA ASP A 397 24.70 42.68 23.74
C ASP A 397 23.97 42.27 25.06
N VAL A 398 24.22 41.05 25.57
CA VAL A 398 24.32 40.61 27.00
C VAL A 398 23.25 40.97 28.07
N ALA A 399 22.73 39.93 28.76
CA ALA A 399 22.53 39.86 30.23
C ALA A 399 22.28 38.40 30.71
N GLU A 400 22.63 38.06 31.96
CA GLU A 400 22.62 36.69 32.52
C GLU A 400 21.60 36.42 33.65
N SER A 401 21.20 35.15 33.77
CA SER A 401 20.94 34.37 35.01
C SER A 401 20.00 34.84 36.14
N ALA A 402 19.20 33.91 36.67
CA ALA A 402 19.14 33.58 38.12
C ALA A 402 18.37 32.27 38.39
N HIS A 403 18.81 31.48 39.38
CA HIS A 403 18.06 30.33 39.94
C HIS A 403 17.27 30.74 41.19
N VAL A 404 16.10 30.13 41.41
CA VAL A 404 15.54 29.82 42.75
C VAL A 404 14.91 28.42 42.70
N THR A 405 14.82 27.74 43.85
CA THR A 405 14.47 26.31 44.01
C THR A 405 13.19 26.08 44.82
N SER A 406 12.79 24.81 44.94
CA SER A 406 11.87 24.27 45.97
C SER A 406 10.37 24.64 45.78
N GLU A 407 9.39 23.90 46.32
CA GLU A 407 9.45 22.67 47.15
C GLU A 407 8.22 21.76 46.89
N SER A 408 8.13 20.62 47.57
CA SER A 408 7.08 19.59 47.38
C SER A 408 6.08 19.54 48.52
N GLU A 409 4.78 19.34 48.22
CA GLU A 409 3.79 18.91 49.21
C GLU A 409 2.78 17.91 48.63
N SER A 410 1.94 17.27 49.47
CA SER A 410 1.28 16.00 49.13
C SER A 410 -0.24 15.94 49.35
N LYS A 411 -0.87 14.90 48.78
CA LYS A 411 -2.33 14.72 48.57
C LYS A 411 -3.19 14.87 49.83
N PRO A 412 -4.48 15.23 49.60
CA PRO A 412 -5.57 14.35 50.02
C PRO A 412 -6.36 13.77 48.82
N VAL A 413 -7.10 12.70 49.07
CA VAL A 413 -7.97 12.04 48.07
C VAL A 413 -9.42 12.45 48.31
N SER A 414 -10.14 12.86 47.25
CA SER A 414 -11.59 13.01 47.26
C SER A 414 -12.22 12.47 45.98
N SER A 415 -13.34 11.75 46.13
CA SER A 415 -14.07 11.14 45.02
C SER A 415 -14.83 12.21 44.23
N SER A 416 -14.45 12.39 42.97
CA SER A 416 -15.13 13.28 42.00
C SER A 416 -15.39 12.50 40.70
N PRO A 417 -16.46 12.84 39.94
CA PRO A 417 -16.86 12.07 38.78
C PRO A 417 -15.78 12.08 37.70
N SER A 418 -15.54 10.93 37.07
CA SER A 418 -14.50 10.77 36.05
C SER A 418 -14.75 11.68 34.86
N SER A 419 -13.86 12.65 34.64
CA SER A 419 -13.87 13.53 33.46
C SER A 419 -14.03 12.70 32.18
N PRO A 420 -14.96 13.06 31.26
CA PRO A 420 -15.16 12.33 30.02
C PRO A 420 -13.85 12.19 29.24
N SER A 421 -13.55 10.98 28.78
CA SER A 421 -12.36 10.72 27.96
C SER A 421 -12.35 11.61 26.70
N LYS A 422 -11.16 11.89 26.15
CA LYS A 422 -11.04 12.60 24.85
C LYS A 422 -11.81 11.91 23.71
N ARG A 423 -12.17 10.62 23.84
CA ARG A 423 -12.97 9.86 22.87
C ARG A 423 -14.49 10.04 23.03
N SER A 424 -14.98 10.42 24.21
CA SER A 424 -16.43 10.53 24.50
C SER A 424 -16.97 11.97 24.48
N ALA A 425 -16.10 12.98 24.50
CA ALA A 425 -16.52 14.39 24.45
C ALA A 425 -17.41 14.76 23.23
N PRO A 426 -17.15 14.29 21.99
CA PRO A 426 -18.05 14.56 20.85
C PRO A 426 -19.44 13.95 21.00
N ALA A 427 -19.54 12.74 21.53
CA ALA A 427 -20.82 12.07 21.76
C ALA A 427 -21.66 12.81 22.83
N LEU A 428 -21.00 13.26 23.89
CA LEU A 428 -21.62 14.08 24.93
C LEU A 428 -22.12 15.44 24.40
N GLY A 429 -21.38 16.06 23.48
CA GLY A 429 -21.81 17.27 22.77
C GLY A 429 -23.07 17.05 21.93
N ALA A 430 -23.10 15.95 21.15
CA ALA A 430 -24.28 15.57 20.39
C ALA A 430 -25.50 15.29 21.29
N PHE A 431 -25.35 14.54 22.38
CA PHE A 431 -26.44 14.24 23.31
C PHE A 431 -27.11 15.50 23.85
N LYS A 432 -26.30 16.49 24.25
CA LYS A 432 -26.76 17.78 24.79
C LYS A 432 -27.53 18.58 23.75
N LEU A 433 -26.97 18.74 22.55
CA LEU A 433 -27.64 19.43 21.44
C LEU A 433 -28.99 18.77 21.11
N LEU A 434 -28.99 17.45 20.87
CA LEU A 434 -30.20 16.71 20.50
C LEU A 434 -31.28 16.77 21.59
N THR A 435 -30.88 16.72 22.87
CA THR A 435 -31.80 16.87 24.01
C THR A 435 -32.41 18.27 24.07
N GLU A 436 -31.63 19.32 23.79
CA GLU A 436 -32.11 20.70 23.80
C GLU A 436 -33.11 20.97 22.67
N TYR A 437 -32.80 20.57 21.44
CA TYR A 437 -33.71 20.75 20.30
C TYR A 437 -34.98 19.88 20.42
N ALA A 438 -34.87 18.68 20.99
CA ALA A 438 -36.04 17.85 21.33
C ALA A 438 -36.96 18.50 22.38
N ARG A 439 -36.41 19.22 23.37
CA ARG A 439 -37.20 19.96 24.39
C ARG A 439 -37.85 21.22 23.81
N LYS A 440 -37.17 21.92 22.89
CA LYS A 440 -37.69 23.13 22.24
C LYS A 440 -38.62 22.83 21.05
N GLU A 441 -38.71 21.57 20.61
CA GLU A 441 -39.37 21.12 19.37
C GLU A 441 -38.86 21.80 18.09
N GLN A 442 -37.64 22.35 18.15
CA GLN A 442 -36.99 23.09 17.07
C GLN A 442 -36.18 22.17 16.16
N SER A 443 -35.86 22.70 14.98
CA SER A 443 -34.99 22.05 14.01
C SER A 443 -33.60 22.70 14.03
N PHE A 444 -32.56 21.90 13.77
CA PHE A 444 -31.15 22.31 13.69
C PHE A 444 -30.57 21.94 12.33
N GLU A 445 -29.55 22.66 11.87
CA GLU A 445 -28.72 22.26 10.73
C GLU A 445 -27.59 21.31 11.15
N ILE A 446 -27.13 20.49 10.20
CA ILE A 446 -25.88 19.71 10.33
C ILE A 446 -24.70 20.56 10.83
N ALA A 447 -24.64 21.86 10.52
CA ALA A 447 -23.59 22.77 10.98
C ALA A 447 -23.53 22.90 12.51
N GLU A 448 -24.68 23.06 13.17
CA GLU A 448 -24.79 23.17 14.64
C GLU A 448 -24.35 21.85 15.31
N LEU A 449 -24.67 20.71 14.68
CA LEU A 449 -24.16 19.41 15.12
C LEU A 449 -22.64 19.27 14.93
N CYS A 450 -22.05 19.88 13.90
CA CYS A 450 -20.59 19.90 13.72
C CYS A 450 -19.92 20.77 14.80
N GLU A 451 -20.49 21.92 15.13
CA GLU A 451 -20.01 22.82 16.18
C GLU A 451 -20.08 22.15 17.56
N ALA A 452 -21.22 21.56 17.93
CA ALA A 452 -21.41 20.89 19.21
C ALA A 452 -20.52 19.64 19.42
N THR A 453 -19.96 19.06 18.35
CA THR A 453 -19.21 17.78 18.40
C THR A 453 -17.73 17.90 18.00
N GLY A 454 -17.36 19.00 17.32
CA GLY A 454 -16.06 19.10 16.62
C GLY A 454 -15.96 18.21 15.36
N TRP A 455 -17.05 17.61 14.89
CA TRP A 455 -17.03 16.74 13.71
C TRP A 455 -16.96 17.51 12.39
N LYS A 456 -16.36 16.86 11.38
CA LYS A 456 -16.47 17.28 9.97
C LYS A 456 -17.87 16.93 9.45
N GLU A 457 -18.41 17.75 8.55
CA GLU A 457 -19.79 17.63 8.03
C GLU A 457 -20.16 16.21 7.56
N GLN A 458 -19.24 15.53 6.86
CA GLN A 458 -19.44 14.17 6.38
C GLN A 458 -19.61 13.13 7.50
N THR A 459 -18.93 13.32 8.64
CA THR A 459 -19.07 12.46 9.83
C THR A 459 -20.45 12.68 10.47
N ALA A 460 -20.84 13.94 10.69
CA ALA A 460 -22.16 14.28 11.22
C ALA A 460 -23.30 13.72 10.33
N ARG A 461 -23.22 13.92 9.01
CA ARG A 461 -24.16 13.32 8.04
C ARG A 461 -24.20 11.80 8.09
N THR A 462 -23.07 11.13 8.35
CA THR A 462 -23.01 9.67 8.46
C THR A 462 -23.70 9.17 9.74
N TYR A 463 -23.50 9.83 10.88
CA TYR A 463 -24.21 9.49 12.12
C TYR A 463 -25.71 9.74 12.01
N VAL A 464 -26.12 10.91 11.50
CA VAL A 464 -27.53 11.23 11.24
C VAL A 464 -28.20 10.18 10.34
N SER A 465 -27.60 9.85 9.19
CA SER A 465 -28.23 8.95 8.21
C SER A 465 -28.19 7.46 8.56
N LYS A 466 -27.16 6.98 9.30
CA LYS A 466 -26.99 5.55 9.59
C LYS A 466 -27.23 5.13 11.03
N LYS A 467 -27.15 6.05 12.01
CA LYS A 467 -27.22 5.74 13.44
C LYS A 467 -28.38 6.43 14.16
N TRP A 468 -28.77 7.64 13.73
CA TRP A 468 -29.84 8.43 14.39
C TRP A 468 -31.06 8.70 13.50
N LYS A 469 -31.17 8.03 12.34
CA LYS A 469 -32.34 8.09 11.43
C LYS A 469 -33.69 7.83 12.14
N ASP A 470 -33.66 7.03 13.20
CA ASP A 470 -34.85 6.64 13.95
C ASP A 470 -35.23 7.72 14.99
N TYR A 471 -34.27 8.54 15.45
CA TYR A 471 -34.46 9.66 16.38
C TYR A 471 -34.67 11.02 15.69
N LEU A 472 -34.29 11.14 14.42
CA LEU A 472 -34.33 12.38 13.64
C LEU A 472 -35.31 12.29 12.47
N GLU A 473 -35.86 13.42 12.06
CA GLU A 473 -36.66 13.57 10.83
C GLU A 473 -36.20 14.78 10.03
N SER A 474 -36.28 14.69 8.70
CA SER A 474 -35.86 15.77 7.79
C SER A 474 -37.06 16.63 7.44
N VAL A 475 -36.97 17.94 7.66
CA VAL A 475 -38.11 18.87 7.56
C VAL A 475 -38.60 19.01 6.11
N ASP A 476 -37.68 19.06 5.15
CA ASP A 476 -37.94 19.35 3.74
C ASP A 476 -37.62 18.15 2.82
N GLY A 477 -37.67 16.94 3.36
CA GLY A 477 -37.40 15.70 2.63
C GLY A 477 -35.91 15.32 2.52
N ALA A 478 -35.62 14.24 1.78
CA ALA A 478 -34.41 13.41 1.94
C ALA A 478 -33.04 14.03 1.54
N LYS A 479 -32.96 15.35 1.33
CA LYS A 479 -31.70 16.09 1.09
C LYS A 479 -31.57 17.38 1.91
N SER A 480 -32.52 17.72 2.79
CA SER A 480 -32.42 18.96 3.57
C SER A 480 -31.17 18.98 4.47
N LYS A 481 -30.70 20.19 4.78
CA LYS A 481 -29.74 20.43 5.86
C LYS A 481 -30.41 20.45 7.24
N LEU A 482 -31.71 20.73 7.26
CA LEU A 482 -32.51 21.03 8.44
C LEU A 482 -33.19 19.75 8.97
N LEU A 483 -32.95 19.47 10.25
CA LEU A 483 -33.34 18.23 10.93
C LEU A 483 -34.11 18.56 12.19
N LYS A 484 -35.22 17.87 12.44
CA LYS A 484 -35.96 17.95 13.71
C LYS A 484 -35.69 16.71 14.55
N VAL A 485 -35.56 16.90 15.87
CA VAL A 485 -35.43 15.79 16.82
C VAL A 485 -36.81 15.33 17.25
N LYS A 486 -37.10 14.02 17.12
CA LYS A 486 -38.37 13.44 17.55
C LYS A 486 -38.45 13.42 19.08
N LYS A 487 -39.63 13.68 19.65
CA LYS A 487 -39.85 13.66 21.11
C LYS A 487 -39.42 12.34 21.78
N ALA A 488 -39.47 11.22 21.05
CA ALA A 488 -38.98 9.92 21.52
C ALA A 488 -37.50 9.96 21.99
N PHE A 489 -36.68 10.88 21.48
CA PHE A 489 -35.30 11.05 21.94
C PHE A 489 -35.21 11.39 23.44
N LEU A 490 -36.21 12.08 24.02
CA LEU A 490 -36.22 12.49 25.42
C LEU A 490 -36.33 11.32 26.43
N SER A 491 -36.49 10.09 25.96
CA SER A 491 -36.43 8.89 26.81
C SER A 491 -35.01 8.37 27.07
N HIS A 492 -34.00 8.86 26.36
CA HIS A 492 -32.61 8.43 26.55
C HIS A 492 -31.94 9.18 27.71
N THR A 493 -31.24 8.43 28.56
CA THR A 493 -30.26 9.00 29.50
C THR A 493 -28.93 9.26 28.79
N GLU A 494 -28.08 10.08 29.40
CA GLU A 494 -26.72 10.34 28.90
C GLU A 494 -25.94 9.02 28.78
N ASP A 495 -26.02 8.14 29.79
CA ASP A 495 -25.39 6.82 29.78
C ASP A 495 -25.93 5.89 28.69
N SER A 496 -27.24 5.87 28.43
CA SER A 496 -27.84 5.05 27.36
C SER A 496 -27.35 5.50 25.99
N PHE A 497 -27.34 6.81 25.74
CA PHE A 497 -26.87 7.36 24.47
C PHE A 497 -25.36 7.14 24.27
N LEU A 498 -24.54 7.30 25.33
CA LEU A 498 -23.11 7.03 25.28
C LEU A 498 -22.80 5.53 25.12
N ALA A 499 -23.64 4.64 25.67
CA ALA A 499 -23.56 3.21 25.45
C ALA A 499 -23.88 2.84 23.99
N GLU A 500 -25.01 3.31 23.44
CA GLU A 500 -25.36 3.13 22.02
C GLU A 500 -24.28 3.67 21.08
N PHE A 501 -23.74 4.86 21.37
CA PHE A 501 -22.65 5.46 20.61
C PHE A 501 -21.37 4.61 20.64
N SER A 502 -21.04 4.03 21.79
CA SER A 502 -19.88 3.15 21.96
C SER A 502 -20.10 1.77 21.31
N GLN A 503 -21.31 1.24 21.37
CA GLN A 503 -21.72 -0.01 20.73
C GLN A 503 -21.70 0.11 19.20
N ALA A 504 -22.09 1.28 18.68
CA ALA A 504 -22.03 1.64 17.26
C ALA A 504 -20.61 1.65 16.67
N LEU A 505 -19.56 1.73 17.50
CA LEU A 505 -18.14 1.73 17.15
C LEU A 505 -17.44 0.36 17.35
N SER A 506 -18.02 -0.57 18.11
CA SER A 506 -17.28 -1.73 18.64
C SER A 506 -17.78 -3.11 18.16
N VAL A 507 -19.07 -3.27 17.84
CA VAL A 507 -19.68 -4.61 17.73
C VAL A 507 -19.32 -5.38 16.45
N GLN A 508 -19.03 -4.74 15.32
CA GLN A 508 -18.84 -5.49 14.05
C GLN A 508 -17.47 -6.18 13.90
N ASN A 509 -16.44 -5.79 14.67
CA ASN A 509 -15.07 -6.31 14.51
C ASN A 509 -14.56 -7.14 15.71
N ALA A 510 -15.34 -7.28 16.80
CA ALA A 510 -14.92 -8.05 17.96
C ALA A 510 -14.96 -9.56 17.67
N ARG A 511 -13.78 -10.21 17.64
CA ARG A 511 -13.64 -11.67 17.47
C ARG A 511 -14.44 -12.42 18.55
N PRO A 512 -15.26 -13.43 18.21
CA PRO A 512 -16.00 -14.22 19.20
C PRO A 512 -15.04 -14.95 20.14
N GLN A 513 -15.38 -15.01 21.43
CA GLN A 513 -14.55 -15.58 22.49
C GLN A 513 -14.80 -17.07 22.72
N SER A 514 -15.88 -17.63 22.17
CA SER A 514 -16.15 -19.08 22.16
C SER A 514 -16.66 -19.57 20.81
N LEU A 515 -16.61 -20.90 20.59
CA LEU A 515 -17.17 -21.53 19.41
C LEU A 515 -18.70 -21.38 19.36
N ASP A 516 -19.38 -21.43 20.50
CA ASP A 516 -20.83 -21.30 20.59
C ASP A 516 -21.28 -19.85 20.32
N GLU A 517 -20.48 -18.86 20.73
CA GLU A 517 -20.70 -17.46 20.34
C GLU A 517 -20.49 -17.27 18.83
N ALA A 518 -19.45 -17.89 18.25
CA ALA A 518 -19.21 -17.86 16.81
C ALA A 518 -20.37 -18.48 16.02
N LYS A 519 -20.85 -19.66 16.45
CA LYS A 519 -22.05 -20.32 15.91
C LYS A 519 -23.29 -19.44 16.03
N SER A 520 -23.58 -18.90 17.22
CA SER A 520 -24.75 -18.06 17.47
C SER A 520 -24.75 -16.80 16.59
N ARG A 521 -23.59 -16.16 16.40
CA ARG A 521 -23.42 -15.00 15.51
C ARG A 521 -23.60 -15.39 14.03
N ALA A 522 -23.04 -16.52 13.60
CA ALA A 522 -23.20 -17.02 12.23
C ALA A 522 -24.66 -17.40 11.91
N ARG A 523 -25.33 -18.11 12.84
CA ARG A 523 -26.75 -18.47 12.76
C ARG A 523 -27.64 -17.23 12.67
N ALA A 524 -27.40 -16.21 13.49
CA ALA A 524 -28.12 -14.94 13.43
C ALA A 524 -27.95 -14.25 12.06
N ALA A 525 -26.72 -14.16 11.55
CA ALA A 525 -26.43 -13.55 10.24
C ALA A 525 -27.12 -14.29 9.08
N LEU A 526 -27.17 -15.62 9.13
CA LEU A 526 -27.90 -16.43 8.12
C LEU A 526 -29.42 -16.21 8.20
N LEU A 527 -30.00 -16.11 9.40
CA LEU A 527 -31.43 -15.84 9.56
C LEU A 527 -31.81 -14.46 9.03
N THR A 528 -31.03 -13.41 9.31
CA THR A 528 -31.23 -12.08 8.72
C THR A 528 -31.06 -12.07 7.20
N PHE A 529 -30.16 -12.91 6.65
CA PHE A 529 -30.05 -13.06 5.20
C PHE A 529 -31.24 -13.81 4.59
N ALA A 530 -31.79 -14.82 5.27
CA ALA A 530 -33.03 -15.48 4.86
C ALA A 530 -34.23 -14.51 4.86
N GLU A 531 -34.34 -13.61 5.84
CA GLU A 531 -35.37 -12.57 5.88
C GLU A 531 -35.27 -11.63 4.67
N PHE A 532 -34.07 -11.18 4.31
CA PHE A 532 -33.84 -10.39 3.09
C PHE A 532 -34.19 -11.15 1.79
N LEU A 533 -33.93 -12.46 1.74
CA LEU A 533 -34.30 -13.31 0.60
C LEU A 533 -35.83 -13.49 0.51
N ALA A 534 -36.53 -13.58 1.65
CA ALA A 534 -37.98 -13.62 1.71
C ALA A 534 -38.62 -12.32 1.18
N GLU A 535 -38.12 -11.16 1.63
CA GLU A 535 -38.52 -9.84 1.10
C GLU A 535 -38.26 -9.74 -0.42
N SER A 536 -37.19 -10.37 -0.90
CA SER A 536 -36.80 -10.44 -2.32
C SER A 536 -37.52 -11.54 -3.11
N GLN A 537 -38.47 -12.27 -2.50
CA GLN A 537 -39.22 -13.40 -3.08
C GLN A 537 -38.36 -14.61 -3.55
N GLN A 538 -37.11 -14.71 -3.08
CA GLN A 538 -36.16 -15.80 -3.41
C GLN A 538 -36.35 -17.01 -2.49
N THR A 539 -37.54 -17.61 -2.57
CA THR A 539 -38.02 -18.67 -1.64
C THR A 539 -37.18 -19.97 -1.67
N SER A 540 -36.56 -20.30 -2.80
CA SER A 540 -35.62 -21.43 -2.94
C SER A 540 -34.36 -21.20 -2.10
N GLU A 541 -33.78 -20.01 -2.23
CA GLU A 541 -32.55 -19.61 -1.58
C GLU A 541 -32.79 -19.40 -0.08
N GLU A 542 -33.91 -18.76 0.28
CA GLU A 542 -34.37 -18.61 1.67
C GLU A 542 -34.42 -19.96 2.40
N ALA A 543 -35.12 -20.96 1.83
CA ALA A 543 -35.27 -22.27 2.46
C ALA A 543 -33.92 -22.97 2.69
N ARG A 544 -32.98 -22.80 1.76
CA ARG A 544 -31.62 -23.37 1.87
C ARG A 544 -30.77 -22.64 2.93
N ILE A 545 -30.90 -21.32 3.04
CA ILE A 545 -30.21 -20.53 4.07
C ILE A 545 -30.78 -20.80 5.47
N ARG A 546 -32.12 -20.94 5.62
CA ARG A 546 -32.73 -21.35 6.91
C ARG A 546 -32.27 -22.76 7.32
N ALA A 547 -32.27 -23.72 6.40
CA ALA A 547 -31.76 -25.06 6.67
C ALA A 547 -30.26 -25.08 7.08
N LEU A 548 -29.44 -24.18 6.53
CA LEU A 548 -28.04 -24.01 6.95
C LEU A 548 -27.93 -23.38 8.35
N ALA A 549 -28.81 -22.44 8.67
CA ALA A 549 -28.89 -21.82 9.99
C ALA A 549 -29.31 -22.81 11.09
N ASP A 550 -30.12 -23.82 10.77
CA ASP A 550 -30.54 -24.88 11.71
C ASP A 550 -29.55 -26.05 11.82
N GLN A 551 -28.48 -26.06 11.00
CA GLN A 551 -27.35 -27.01 11.11
C GLN A 551 -26.19 -26.50 11.99
N LEU A 552 -26.25 -25.25 12.47
CA LEU A 552 -25.19 -24.55 13.21
C LEU A 552 -25.42 -24.49 14.73
#